data_AF-A0A953DXB7-F1
#
_entry.id   AF-A0A953DXB7-F1
#
_cell.length_a   1.000
_cell.length_b   1.000
_cell.length_c   1.000
_cell.angle_alpha   90.00
_cell.angle_beta   90.00
_cell.angle_gamma   90.00
#
_symmetry.space_group_name_H-M   'P 1'
#
loop_
_entity.id
_entity.type
_entity.pdbx_description
1 polymer ?
#
loop_
_entity_poly.entity_id
_entity_poly.type
_entity_poly.pdbx_seq_one_letter_code
_entity_poly.pdbx_strand_id
1 'polypeptide(L)' 'MVNNDSEAIGRLVSEDWIVIDADGGVMDRERFLGVIRTGLLSHDRMESDDLRVRLYGECGVVIALTRTKGKFAGTRIQHV' A
#
# COMPACT_ATOMS: atom_id res chain seq x y z
N MET A 1 9.14 -2.36 -0.33
CA MET A 1 8.19 -3.46 -0.06
C MET A 1 8.73 -4.70 -0.76
N VAL A 2 9.17 -5.71 0.00
CA VAL A 2 9.91 -6.85 -0.56
C VAL A 2 8.92 -7.79 -1.27
N ASN A 3 9.06 -7.91 -2.59
CA ASN A 3 8.56 -8.98 -3.45
C ASN A 3 7.06 -9.11 -3.79
N ASN A 4 6.18 -8.15 -3.48
CA ASN A 4 4.73 -8.24 -3.80
C ASN A 4 4.08 -9.58 -3.37
N ASP A 5 4.54 -10.15 -2.25
CA ASP A 5 4.00 -11.40 -1.73
C ASP A 5 2.63 -11.13 -1.08
N SER A 6 1.56 -11.44 -1.82
CA SER A 6 0.19 -11.24 -1.34
C SER A 6 -0.14 -12.07 -0.11
N GLU A 7 0.48 -13.24 0.08
CA GLU A 7 0.23 -14.06 1.26
C GLU A 7 0.90 -13.47 2.50
N ALA A 8 2.14 -12.98 2.36
CA ALA A 8 2.83 -12.30 3.43
C ALA A 8 2.13 -10.99 3.84
N ILE A 9 1.70 -10.19 2.86
CA ILE A 9 0.94 -8.96 3.11
C ILE A 9 -0.42 -9.30 3.73
N GLY A 10 -1.07 -10.38 3.28
CA GLY A 10 -2.35 -10.84 3.83
C GLY A 10 -2.34 -11.17 5.31
N ARG A 11 -1.17 -11.48 5.90
CA ARG A 11 -0.99 -11.69 7.35
C ARG A 11 -0.82 -10.39 8.15
N LEU A 12 -0.51 -9.27 7.47
CA LEU A 12 -0.29 -7.96 8.10
C LEU A 12 -1.53 -7.08 8.08
N VAL A 13 -2.52 -7.41 7.25
CA VAL A 13 -3.78 -6.66 7.12
C VAL A 13 -4.93 -7.42 7.76
N SER A 14 -5.77 -6.73 8.52
CA SER A 14 -6.97 -7.29 9.15
C SER A 14 -8.03 -7.68 8.12
N GLU A 15 -9.02 -8.48 8.51
CA GLU A 15 -10.12 -8.90 7.64
C GLU A 15 -10.97 -7.72 7.12
N ASP A 16 -11.11 -6.69 7.95
CA ASP A 16 -11.85 -5.45 7.69
C ASP A 16 -10.98 -4.34 7.06
N TRP A 17 -9.82 -4.70 6.50
CA TRP A 17 -8.89 -3.76 5.90
C TRP A 17 -9.51 -2.99 4.73
N ILE A 18 -9.33 -1.67 4.75
CA ILE A 18 -9.75 -0.74 3.71
C ILE A 18 -8.57 0.15 3.31
N VAL A 19 -8.42 0.37 2.01
CA VAL A 19 -7.52 1.38 1.43
C VAL A 19 -8.35 2.40 0.68
N ILE A 20 -7.96 3.67 0.84
CA ILE A 20 -8.45 4.77 0.01
C ILE A 20 -7.29 5.16 -0.93
N ASP A 21 -7.52 5.10 -2.24
CA ASP A 21 -6.54 5.49 -3.24
C ASP A 21 -6.50 7.01 -3.45
N ALA A 22 -5.57 7.47 -4.30
CA ALA A 22 -5.36 8.90 -4.56
C ALA A 22 -6.57 9.58 -5.25
N ASP A 23 -7.43 8.83 -5.92
CA ASP A 23 -8.64 9.32 -6.57
C ASP A 23 -9.86 9.26 -5.62
N GLY A 24 -9.65 8.84 -4.37
CA GLY A 24 -10.71 8.66 -3.36
C GLY A 24 -11.46 7.34 -3.52
N GLY A 25 -10.98 6.43 -4.38
CA GLY A 25 -11.54 5.10 -4.53
C GLY A 25 -11.34 4.26 -3.29
N VAL A 26 -12.38 3.55 -2.87
CA VAL A 26 -12.36 2.66 -1.70
C VAL A 26 -12.16 1.22 -2.16
N MET A 27 -11.21 0.52 -1.53
CA MET A 27 -10.87 -0.85 -1.83
C MET A 27 -10.81 -1.69 -0.56
N ASP A 28 -11.47 -2.85 -0.59
CA ASP A 28 -11.41 -3.84 0.49
C ASP A 28 -10.16 -4.74 0.40
N ARG A 29 -9.98 -5.56 1.44
CA ARG A 29 -8.88 -6.52 1.57
C ARG A 29 -8.75 -7.45 0.36
N GLU A 30 -9.85 -8.05 -0.09
CA GLU A 30 -9.81 -9.06 -1.16
C GLU A 30 -9.32 -8.42 -2.46
N ARG A 31 -9.89 -7.27 -2.82
CA ARG A 31 -9.49 -6.54 -4.01
C ARG A 31 -8.05 -6.03 -3.91
N PHE A 32 -7.63 -5.54 -2.74
CA PHE A 32 -6.24 -5.11 -2.50
C PHE A 32 -5.23 -6.25 -2.72
N LEU A 33 -5.44 -7.40 -2.08
CA LEU A 33 -4.58 -8.56 -2.24
C LEU A 33 -4.62 -9.11 -3.67
N GLY A 34 -5.76 -9.02 -4.35
CA GLY A 34 -5.91 -9.36 -5.77
C GLY A 34 -5.05 -8.49 -6.69
N VAL A 35 -5.01 -7.17 -6.46
CA VAL A 35 -4.16 -6.24 -7.21
C VAL A 35 -2.67 -6.55 -7.01
N ILE A 36 -2.26 -6.89 -5.80
CA ILE A 36 -0.87 -7.29 -5.50
C ILE A 36 -0.53 -8.59 -6.25
N ARG A 37 -1.39 -9.62 -6.14
CA ARG A 37 -1.18 -10.95 -6.72
C ARG A 37 -1.08 -10.93 -8.25
N THR A 38 -1.84 -10.06 -8.90
CA THR A 38 -1.83 -9.93 -10.38
C THR A 38 -0.59 -9.23 -10.91
N GLY A 39 0.24 -8.61 -10.05
CA GLY A 39 1.39 -7.82 -10.47
C GLY A 39 1.00 -6.55 -11.23
N LEU A 40 -0.29 -6.20 -11.26
CA LEU A 40 -0.83 -5.00 -11.92
C LEU A 40 -0.20 -3.72 -11.34
N LEU A 41 0.23 -3.81 -10.08
CA LEU A 41 1.06 -2.84 -9.40
C LEU A 41 2.43 -3.45 -9.12
N SER A 42 3.45 -3.03 -9.86
CA SER A 42 4.84 -3.34 -9.55
C SER A 42 5.52 -2.10 -9.01
N HIS A 43 6.06 -2.19 -7.80
CA HIS A 43 6.85 -1.13 -7.20
C HIS A 43 8.34 -1.44 -7.44
N ASP A 44 8.97 -0.68 -8.34
CA ASP A 44 10.42 -0.73 -8.53
C ASP A 44 11.13 -0.12 -7.30
N ARG A 45 10.49 0.86 -6.65
CA ARG A 45 10.99 1.49 -5.42
C ARG A 45 9.85 2.13 -4.64
N MET A 46 9.79 1.86 -3.34
CA MET A 46 8.89 2.53 -2.39
C MET A 46 9.72 2.94 -1.19
N GLU A 47 9.81 4.24 -0.95
CA GLU A 47 10.50 4.83 0.19
C GLU A 47 9.54 5.73 0.97
N SER A 48 9.68 5.73 2.28
CA SER A 48 8.89 6.55 3.17
C SER A 48 9.81 7.49 3.93
N ASP A 49 9.54 8.78 3.82
CA ASP A 49 10.19 9.88 4.54
C ASP A 49 9.17 10.58 5.44
N ASP A 50 9.63 11.48 6.31
CA ASP A 50 8.78 12.30 7.20
C ASP A 50 7.78 11.48 8.06
N LEU A 51 8.21 10.32 8.53
CA LEU A 51 7.42 9.42 9.37
C LEU A 51 7.01 10.09 10.68
N ARG A 52 5.69 10.12 10.94
CA ARG A 52 5.08 10.55 12.19
C ARG A 52 4.22 9.43 12.74
N VAL A 53 4.52 9.01 13.97
CA VAL A 53 3.79 7.94 14.66
C VAL A 53 3.07 8.51 15.87
N ARG A 54 1.81 8.12 16.05
CA ARG A 54 1.01 8.42 17.24
C ARG A 54 0.35 7.14 17.75
N LEU A 55 0.32 6.96 19.07
CA LEU A 55 -0.34 5.82 19.71
C LEU A 55 -1.65 6.28 20.37
N TYR A 56 -2.69 5.49 20.21
CA TYR A 56 -4.03 5.68 20.77
C TYR A 56 -4.50 4.36 21.37
N GLY A 57 -4.20 4.15 22.66
CA GLY A 57 -4.43 2.85 23.30
C GLY A 57 -3.61 1.76 22.63
N GLU A 58 -4.28 0.75 22.09
CA GLU A 58 -3.66 -0.36 21.35
C GLU A 58 -3.46 -0.08 19.86
N CYS A 59 -3.90 1.10 19.37
CA CYS A 59 -3.81 1.49 17.97
C CYS A 59 -2.61 2.40 17.68
N GLY A 60 -1.81 2.07 16.67
CA GLY A 60 -0.79 2.95 16.11
C GLY A 60 -1.25 3.63 14.82
N VAL A 61 -1.13 4.95 14.74
CA VAL A 61 -1.37 5.73 13.52
C VAL A 61 -0.03 6.18 12.96
N VAL A 62 0.24 5.83 11.71
CA VAL A 62 1.45 6.21 10.99
C VAL A 62 1.08 7.13 9.83
N ILE A 63 1.74 8.27 9.73
CA ILE A 63 1.67 9.20 8.60
C ILE A 63 3.07 9.32 8.03
N ALA A 64 3.22 9.16 6.71
CA ALA A 64 4.51 9.28 6.03
C ALA A 64 4.32 9.88 4.64
N LEU A 65 5.36 10.56 4.16
CA LEU A 65 5.48 10.92 2.75
C LEU A 65 6.08 9.72 2.01
N THR A 66 5.31 9.08 1.14
CA THR A 66 5.78 7.90 0.42
C THR A 66 6.10 8.24 -1.03
N ARG A 67 7.37 8.13 -1.43
CA ARG A 67 7.81 8.22 -2.82
C ARG A 67 7.81 6.84 -3.44
N THR A 68 6.97 6.69 -4.46
CA THR A 68 6.81 5.43 -5.18
C THR A 68 7.21 5.61 -6.64
N LYS A 69 8.11 4.74 -7.11
CA LYS A 69 8.36 4.50 -8.53
C LYS A 69 7.85 3.12 -8.86
N GLY A 70 7.00 3.04 -9.87
CA GLY A 70 6.42 1.77 -10.30
C GLY A 70 5.64 1.89 -11.58
N LYS A 71 4.97 0.80 -11.93
CA LYS A 71 4.00 0.75 -13.02
C LYS A 71 2.66 0.27 -12.48
N PHE A 72 1.59 0.98 -12.82
CA PHE A 72 0.22 0.54 -12.59
C PHE A 72 -0.45 0.37 -13.95
N ALA A 73 -0.96 -0.84 -14.22
CA ALA A 73 -1.62 -1.16 -15.49
C ALA A 73 -0.81 -0.77 -16.75
N GLY A 74 0.52 -0.87 -16.69
CA GLY A 74 1.42 -0.51 -17.80
C GLY A 74 1.80 0.98 -17.88
N THR A 75 1.11 1.85 -17.14
CA THR A 75 1.43 3.28 -17.04
C THR A 75 2.46 3.52 -15.96
N ARG A 76 3.51 4.30 -16.27
CA ARG A 76 4.53 4.69 -15.31
C ARG A 76 3.91 5.62 -14.26
N ILE A 77 4.01 5.25 -13.00
CA ILE A 77 3.71 6.15 -11.88
C ILE A 77 5.03 6.73 -11.38
N GLN A 78 5.13 8.05 -11.42
CA GLN A 78 6.18 8.82 -10.76
C GLN A 78 5.50 9.85 -9.86
N HIS A 79 5.35 9.53 -8.58
CA HIS A 79 5.02 10.52 -7.56
C HIS A 79 6.32 11.01 -6.92
N VAL A 80 6.58 12.31 -7.08
CA VAL A 80 7.72 13.05 -6.49
C VAL A 80 7.32 13.53 -5.10
#